data_AF-A0A7S0WC83-F1
#
_entry.id   AF-A0A7S0WC83-F1
#
_cell.length_a   1.000
_cell.length_b   1.000
_cell.length_c   1.000
_cell.angle_alpha   90.00
_cell.angle_beta   90.00
_cell.angle_gamma   90.00
#
_symmetry.space_group_name_H-M   'P 1'
#
loop_
_entity.id
_entity.type
_entity.pdbx_description
1 polymer ?
#
loop_
_entity_poly.entity_id
_entity_poly.type
_entity_poly.pdbx_seq_one_letter_code
_entity_poly.pdbx_strand_id
1 'polypeptide(L)'
;IARGLRWGHGRLAVTVRDANVGLVGNWLGCWQDAPADGGDWRTAVLVLEDDMEVSPIYWRWLKSMWGHYAYRTDLAGISLQHQHTRASDGASSLHVNNGDAPYLYKIPGSWGFSPHPVAWAKFLAWQKGQAGSGYEPNDLQFKGKDVVTTKWWKEMRSRGQDPRMWTQWYMRFMENEGLFCLYPNLPAKHAFAASWN
;
A
#
# COMPACT_ATOMS: atom_id res chain seq x y z
N ILE A 1 -7.24 -25.10 -6.15
CA ILE A 1 -6.83 -24.05 -7.11
C ILE A 1 -5.37 -23.65 -6.89
N ALA A 2 -5.01 -22.95 -5.80
CA ALA A 2 -3.62 -22.48 -5.58
C ALA A 2 -2.51 -23.55 -5.64
N ARG A 3 -2.72 -24.74 -5.06
CA ARG A 3 -1.73 -25.85 -5.09
C ARG A 3 -1.52 -26.46 -6.49
N GLY A 4 -2.44 -26.22 -7.43
CA GLY A 4 -2.34 -26.71 -8.81
C GLY A 4 -1.63 -25.73 -9.74
N LEU A 5 -1.22 -24.55 -9.26
CA LEU A 5 -0.53 -23.55 -10.06
C LEU A 5 0.87 -24.06 -10.46
N ARG A 6 1.16 -24.09 -11.76
CA ARG A 6 2.50 -24.35 -12.28
C ARG A 6 3.28 -23.04 -12.32
N TRP A 7 4.26 -22.87 -11.44
CA TRP A 7 5.07 -21.66 -11.34
C TRP A 7 6.47 -21.89 -11.92
N GLY A 8 6.77 -21.27 -13.06
CA GLY A 8 8.07 -21.39 -13.74
C GLY A 8 9.11 -20.34 -13.33
N HIS A 9 8.77 -19.41 -12.42
CA HIS A 9 9.58 -18.22 -12.13
C HIS A 9 10.18 -18.22 -10.72
N GLY A 10 10.55 -19.39 -10.20
CA GLY A 10 11.20 -19.55 -8.89
C GLY A 10 10.43 -20.42 -7.92
N ARG A 11 10.53 -20.13 -6.62
CA ARG A 11 9.83 -20.88 -5.55
C ARG A 11 8.37 -20.45 -5.46
N LEU A 12 7.47 -21.43 -5.48
CA LEU A 12 6.07 -21.23 -5.08
C LEU A 12 5.89 -21.68 -3.63
N ALA A 13 5.35 -20.80 -2.79
CA ALA A 13 4.89 -21.13 -1.45
C ALA A 13 3.39 -20.81 -1.34
N VAL A 14 2.63 -21.70 -0.71
CA VAL A 14 1.18 -21.54 -0.51
C VAL A 14 0.90 -21.55 0.98
N THR A 15 0.43 -20.42 1.50
CA THR A 15 -0.07 -20.30 2.86
C THR A 15 -1.58 -20.49 2.87
N VAL A 16 -2.04 -21.55 3.52
CA VAL A 16 -3.48 -21.81 3.74
C VAL A 16 -3.83 -21.27 5.12
N ARG A 17 -4.96 -20.56 5.24
CA ARG A 17 -5.48 -20.08 6.51
C ARG A 17 -6.65 -20.95 6.95
N ASP A 18 -6.71 -21.24 8.26
CA ASP A 18 -7.76 -22.07 8.85
C ASP A 18 -9.10 -21.32 8.99
N ALA A 19 -9.09 -19.99 8.88
CA ALA A 19 -10.27 -19.14 8.95
C ALA A 19 -10.13 -17.91 8.03
N ASN A 20 -11.28 -17.28 7.73
CA ASN A 20 -11.31 -16.00 7.03
C ASN A 20 -10.76 -14.89 7.94
N VAL A 21 -9.66 -14.25 7.53
CA VAL A 21 -9.00 -13.16 8.27
C VAL A 21 -9.36 -11.76 7.76
N GLY A 22 -10.26 -11.68 6.79
CA GLY A 22 -10.66 -10.43 6.13
C GLY A 22 -9.53 -9.74 5.35
N LEU A 23 -9.86 -8.60 4.74
CA LEU A 23 -8.93 -7.83 3.92
C LEU A 23 -7.72 -7.34 4.73
N VAL A 24 -7.96 -6.79 5.92
CA VAL A 24 -6.89 -6.27 6.79
C VAL A 24 -5.94 -7.40 7.22
N GLY A 25 -6.46 -8.55 7.64
CA GLY A 25 -5.62 -9.69 8.02
C GLY A 25 -4.83 -10.28 6.84
N ASN A 26 -5.41 -10.27 5.63
CA ASN A 26 -4.70 -10.68 4.42
C ASN A 26 -3.49 -9.77 4.13
N TRP A 27 -3.69 -8.45 4.19
CA TRP A 27 -2.63 -7.46 3.96
C TRP A 27 -1.55 -7.51 5.05
N LEU A 28 -1.92 -7.51 6.33
CA LEU A 28 -0.94 -7.60 7.43
C LEU A 28 -0.16 -8.92 7.43
N GLY A 29 -0.75 -9.99 6.89
CA GLY A 29 -0.15 -11.31 6.81
C GLY A 29 0.60 -11.61 5.51
N CYS A 30 0.71 -10.68 4.55
CA CYS A 30 1.28 -10.99 3.24
C CYS A 30 2.82 -11.03 3.23
N TRP A 31 3.47 -10.30 4.15
CA TRP A 31 4.92 -10.24 4.26
C TRP A 31 5.38 -9.98 5.69
N GLN A 32 5.30 -11.00 6.54
CA GLN A 32 5.63 -10.89 7.97
C GLN A 32 7.14 -10.89 8.24
N ASP A 33 7.93 -11.50 7.36
CA ASP A 33 9.40 -11.59 7.48
C ASP A 33 10.11 -10.43 6.76
N ALA A 34 9.45 -9.26 6.69
CA ALA A 34 10.07 -8.06 6.13
C ALA A 34 11.27 -7.64 7.00
N PRO A 35 12.45 -7.34 6.42
CA PRO A 35 13.63 -7.02 7.22
C PRO A 35 13.47 -5.66 7.89
N ALA A 36 13.69 -5.64 9.21
CA ALA A 36 13.52 -4.47 10.06
C ALA A 36 14.77 -3.56 10.10
N ASP A 37 15.94 -4.09 9.76
CA ASP A 37 17.23 -3.43 9.84
C ASP A 37 18.09 -3.73 8.60
N GLY A 38 18.64 -2.69 7.96
CA GLY A 38 19.72 -2.81 6.97
C GLY A 38 19.50 -3.79 5.81
N GLY A 39 18.27 -4.26 5.61
CA GLY A 39 17.95 -5.34 4.68
C GLY A 39 18.37 -4.97 3.26
N ASP A 40 18.76 -5.98 2.49
CA ASP A 40 19.13 -5.76 1.10
C ASP A 40 17.94 -5.17 0.34
N TRP A 41 17.97 -3.85 0.11
CA TRP A 41 17.00 -3.10 -0.67
C TRP A 41 16.85 -3.66 -2.09
N ARG A 42 17.76 -4.56 -2.52
CA ARG A 42 17.62 -5.33 -3.76
C ARG A 42 16.45 -6.30 -3.74
N THR A 43 15.84 -6.60 -2.58
CA THR A 43 14.63 -7.43 -2.50
C THR A 43 13.39 -6.56 -2.65
N ALA A 44 12.92 -6.41 -3.89
CA ALA A 44 11.61 -5.83 -4.16
C ALA A 44 10.52 -6.90 -3.94
N VAL A 45 9.49 -6.57 -3.16
CA VAL A 45 8.27 -7.38 -3.01
C VAL A 45 7.12 -6.67 -3.70
N LEU A 46 6.25 -7.39 -4.37
CA LEU A 46 5.02 -6.84 -4.94
C LEU A 46 3.83 -7.64 -4.42
N VAL A 47 2.84 -6.94 -3.88
CA VAL A 47 1.57 -7.50 -3.43
C VAL A 47 0.52 -7.26 -4.50
N LEU A 48 -0.14 -8.33 -4.93
CA LEU A 48 -1.22 -8.33 -5.93
C LEU A 48 -2.43 -9.06 -5.37
N GLU A 49 -3.62 -8.56 -5.69
CA GLU A 49 -4.89 -9.25 -5.50
C GLU A 49 -5.18 -10.11 -6.76
N ASP A 50 -6.13 -11.05 -6.66
CA ASP A 50 -6.41 -12.04 -7.71
C ASP A 50 -7.21 -11.48 -8.90
N ASP A 51 -7.79 -10.30 -8.74
CA ASP A 51 -8.58 -9.55 -9.72
C ASP A 51 -7.76 -8.47 -10.45
N MET A 52 -6.44 -8.55 -10.37
CA MET A 52 -5.53 -7.55 -10.90
C MET A 52 -4.91 -7.94 -12.24
N GLU A 53 -4.74 -6.94 -13.11
CA GLU A 53 -3.88 -7.01 -14.27
C GLU A 53 -2.70 -6.06 -14.18
N VAL A 54 -1.58 -6.50 -14.76
CA VAL A 54 -0.32 -5.76 -14.75
C VAL A 54 0.22 -5.61 -16.17
N SER A 55 0.77 -4.42 -16.45
CA SER A 55 1.44 -4.13 -17.72
C SER A 55 2.64 -5.06 -17.94
N PRO A 56 2.93 -5.56 -19.15
CA PRO A 56 4.09 -6.42 -19.41
C PRO A 56 5.46 -5.86 -18.96
N ILE A 57 5.55 -4.55 -18.74
CA ILE A 57 6.77 -3.86 -18.29
C ILE A 57 6.76 -3.46 -16.81
N TYR A 58 5.72 -3.84 -16.04
CA TYR A 58 5.53 -3.43 -14.64
C TYR A 58 6.76 -3.71 -13.79
N TRP A 59 7.32 -4.92 -13.93
CA TRP A 59 8.43 -5.36 -13.09
C TRP A 59 9.74 -4.65 -13.44
N ARG A 60 9.94 -4.33 -14.73
CA ARG A 60 11.10 -3.54 -15.17
C ARG A 60 11.05 -2.14 -14.59
N TRP A 61 9.88 -1.50 -14.64
CA TRP A 61 9.68 -0.18 -14.06
C TRP A 61 9.89 -0.21 -12.54
N LEU A 62 9.25 -1.15 -11.83
CA LEU A 62 9.35 -1.25 -10.37
C LEU A 62 10.80 -1.43 -9.90
N LYS A 63 11.56 -2.34 -10.53
CA LYS A 63 12.98 -2.51 -10.22
C LYS A 63 13.80 -1.25 -10.48
N SER A 64 13.49 -0.51 -11.54
CA SER A 64 14.15 0.76 -11.81
C SER A 64 13.86 1.81 -10.73
N MET A 65 12.62 1.85 -10.23
CA MET A 65 12.26 2.79 -9.17
C MET A 65 12.90 2.42 -7.84
N TRP A 66 12.96 1.14 -7.47
CA TRP A 66 13.73 0.71 -6.31
C TRP A 66 15.22 1.00 -6.47
N GLY A 67 15.81 0.69 -7.63
CA GLY A 67 17.22 1.00 -7.89
C GLY A 67 17.54 2.50 -7.81
N HIS A 68 16.59 3.37 -8.14
CA HIS A 68 16.79 4.82 -8.12
C HIS A 68 16.39 5.48 -6.79
N TYR A 69 15.38 4.98 -6.08
CA TYR A 69 14.81 5.67 -4.91
C TYR A 69 14.92 4.90 -3.59
N ALA A 70 15.44 3.67 -3.56
CA ALA A 70 15.54 2.88 -2.32
C ALA A 70 16.34 3.54 -1.20
N TYR A 71 17.25 4.46 -1.53
CA TYR A 71 18.04 5.19 -0.53
C TYR A 71 17.22 6.21 0.27
N ARG A 72 16.00 6.55 -0.19
CA ARG A 72 15.16 7.56 0.46
C ARG A 72 14.62 7.04 1.78
N THR A 73 14.86 7.79 2.85
CA THR A 73 14.37 7.45 4.20
C THR A 73 12.91 7.82 4.43
N ASP A 74 12.30 8.57 3.51
CA ASP A 74 10.90 9.01 3.57
C ASP A 74 9.96 8.17 2.67
N LEU A 75 10.42 6.99 2.21
CA LEU A 75 9.66 6.11 1.33
C LEU A 75 9.00 4.95 2.11
N ALA A 76 7.68 4.89 2.07
CA ALA A 76 6.87 3.79 2.62
C ALA A 76 6.71 2.62 1.64
N GLY A 77 6.89 2.88 0.34
CA GLY A 77 6.69 1.91 -0.72
C GLY A 77 6.41 2.56 -2.06
N ILE A 78 6.22 1.73 -3.08
CA ILE A 78 5.99 2.12 -4.47
C ILE A 78 4.69 1.47 -4.92
N SER A 79 3.81 2.25 -5.54
CA SER A 79 2.57 1.75 -6.11
C SER A 79 2.65 1.65 -7.63
N LEU A 80 2.00 0.64 -8.22
CA LEU A 80 1.87 0.47 -9.66
C LEU A 80 0.62 1.14 -10.24
N GLN A 81 -0.36 1.49 -9.41
CA GLN A 81 -1.60 2.11 -9.85
C GLN A 81 -1.42 3.61 -10.16
N HIS A 82 -2.36 4.19 -10.90
CA HIS A 82 -2.55 5.63 -10.96
C HIS A 82 -3.38 6.10 -9.77
N GLN A 83 -2.87 7.05 -8.99
CA GLN A 83 -3.65 7.63 -7.90
C GLN A 83 -4.57 8.73 -8.41
N HIS A 84 -5.86 8.56 -8.18
CA HIS A 84 -6.91 9.49 -8.60
C HIS A 84 -7.53 10.23 -7.41
N THR A 85 -7.48 9.65 -6.20
CA THR A 85 -8.15 10.17 -5.00
C THR A 85 -7.34 11.26 -4.33
N ARG A 86 -7.95 12.44 -4.17
CA ARG A 86 -7.42 13.54 -3.36
C ARG A 86 -7.68 13.31 -1.87
N ALA A 87 -6.63 13.25 -1.05
CA ALA A 87 -6.73 12.85 0.36
C ALA A 87 -7.57 13.81 1.21
N SER A 88 -7.58 15.10 0.89
CA SER A 88 -8.28 16.11 1.69
C SER A 88 -9.81 15.96 1.68
N ASP A 89 -10.39 15.49 0.57
CA ASP A 89 -11.84 15.52 0.36
C ASP A 89 -12.41 14.36 -0.47
N GLY A 90 -11.57 13.50 -1.04
CA GLY A 90 -12.00 12.34 -1.81
C GLY A 90 -12.26 12.61 -3.29
N ALA A 91 -12.01 13.83 -3.78
CA ALA A 91 -12.25 14.12 -5.19
C ALA A 91 -11.34 13.26 -6.10
N SER A 92 -11.93 12.70 -7.17
CA SER A 92 -11.21 11.91 -8.21
C SER A 92 -10.54 12.80 -9.26
N SER A 93 -9.83 13.83 -8.79
CA SER A 93 -9.23 14.87 -9.62
C SER A 93 -7.77 15.15 -9.27
N LEU A 94 -7.10 14.18 -8.63
CA LEU A 94 -5.66 14.30 -8.40
C LEU A 94 -4.93 14.32 -9.75
N HIS A 95 -4.28 15.44 -10.03
CA HIS A 95 -3.42 15.62 -11.20
C HIS A 95 -2.13 16.29 -10.74
N VAL A 96 -1.00 15.66 -11.08
CA VAL A 96 0.33 16.14 -10.70
C VAL A 96 1.03 16.62 -11.97
N ASN A 97 1.23 17.93 -12.09
CA ASN A 97 1.93 18.53 -13.22
C ASN A 97 3.42 18.70 -12.88
N ASN A 98 4.20 17.63 -13.07
CA ASN A 98 5.64 17.59 -12.82
C ASN A 98 6.44 16.99 -14.00
N GLY A 99 5.91 17.10 -15.22
CA GLY A 99 6.56 16.56 -16.43
C GLY A 99 6.63 15.03 -16.45
N ASP A 100 5.54 14.36 -16.05
CA ASP A 100 5.41 12.90 -16.02
C ASP A 100 6.45 12.17 -15.11
N ALA A 101 7.13 12.91 -14.25
CA ALA A 101 8.05 12.34 -13.27
C ALA A 101 7.28 11.60 -12.16
N PRO A 102 7.80 10.47 -11.64
CA PRO A 102 7.25 9.84 -10.45
C PRO A 102 7.11 10.83 -9.29
N TYR A 103 6.06 10.70 -8.49
CA TYR A 103 5.77 11.62 -7.39
C TYR A 103 5.46 10.89 -6.09
N LEU A 104 5.63 11.60 -4.99
CA LEU A 104 5.32 11.12 -3.64
C LEU A 104 3.92 11.53 -3.22
N TYR A 105 3.21 10.62 -2.57
CA TYR A 105 1.86 10.87 -2.07
C TYR A 105 1.54 10.10 -0.79
N LYS A 106 0.61 10.63 0.01
CA LYS A 106 0.31 10.11 1.36
C LYS A 106 -0.69 8.94 1.38
N ILE A 107 -1.53 8.78 0.36
CA ILE A 107 -2.41 7.61 0.26
C ILE A 107 -1.61 6.45 -0.34
N PRO A 108 -1.49 5.29 0.35
CA PRO A 108 -0.85 4.11 -0.22
C PRO A 108 -1.69 3.49 -1.32
N GLY A 109 -1.03 2.79 -2.25
CA GLY A 109 -1.72 2.09 -3.31
C GLY A 109 -2.39 0.84 -2.79
N SER A 110 -3.65 0.62 -3.15
CA SER A 110 -4.31 -0.67 -2.90
C SER A 110 -4.08 -1.66 -4.04
N TRP A 111 -3.75 -1.18 -5.24
CA TRP A 111 -3.51 -2.02 -6.40
C TRP A 111 -2.02 -2.02 -6.79
N GLY A 112 -1.36 -3.16 -6.60
CA GLY A 112 0.04 -3.35 -6.99
C GLY A 112 1.00 -2.57 -6.11
N PHE A 113 0.93 -2.82 -4.80
CA PHE A 113 1.78 -2.14 -3.83
C PHE A 113 3.05 -2.92 -3.55
N SER A 114 4.17 -2.23 -3.61
CA SER A 114 5.50 -2.72 -3.27
C SER A 114 5.97 -2.02 -2.00
N PRO A 115 5.80 -2.63 -0.82
CA PRO A 115 6.20 -2.02 0.44
C PRO A 115 7.72 -1.83 0.55
N HIS A 116 8.16 -0.73 1.17
CA HIS A 116 9.55 -0.62 1.61
C HIS A 116 9.78 -1.59 2.78
N PRO A 117 10.81 -2.47 2.75
CA PRO A 117 11.01 -3.50 3.77
C PRO A 117 11.01 -2.97 5.20
N VAL A 118 11.88 -1.99 5.47
CA VAL A 118 12.03 -1.41 6.82
C VAL A 118 10.75 -0.70 7.29
N ALA A 119 10.12 0.10 6.42
CA ALA A 119 8.87 0.78 6.77
C ALA A 119 7.73 -0.22 7.04
N TRP A 120 7.66 -1.29 6.27
CA TRP A 120 6.65 -2.35 6.44
C TRP A 120 6.84 -3.13 7.73
N ALA A 121 8.07 -3.54 8.05
CA ALA A 121 8.38 -4.22 9.31
C ALA A 121 8.01 -3.36 10.53
N LYS A 122 8.38 -2.07 10.51
CA LYS A 122 7.99 -1.10 11.54
C LYS A 122 6.47 -0.93 11.63
N PHE A 123 5.79 -0.86 10.49
CA PHE A 123 4.34 -0.76 10.43
C PHE A 123 3.66 -1.97 11.08
N LEU A 124 4.08 -3.19 10.76
CA LEU A 124 3.49 -4.40 11.34
C LEU A 124 3.67 -4.42 12.87
N ALA A 125 4.85 -4.04 13.36
CA ALA A 125 5.11 -3.94 14.80
C ALA A 125 4.22 -2.88 15.47
N TRP A 126 4.15 -1.68 14.88
CA TRP A 126 3.31 -0.59 15.37
C TRP A 126 1.82 -0.96 15.36
N GLN A 127 1.32 -1.50 14.25
CA GLN A 127 -0.09 -1.85 14.08
C GLN A 127 -0.51 -2.91 15.10
N LYS A 128 0.33 -3.94 15.32
CA LYS A 128 0.07 -4.97 16.33
C LYS A 128 -0.01 -4.37 17.74
N GLY A 129 0.90 -3.46 18.09
CA GLY A 129 0.91 -2.78 19.39
C GLY A 129 -0.33 -1.91 19.61
N GLN A 130 -0.71 -1.11 18.60
CA GLN A 130 -1.87 -0.22 18.68
C GLN A 130 -3.20 -0.99 18.68
N ALA A 131 -3.35 -2.01 17.84
CA ALA A 131 -4.54 -2.84 17.85
C ALA A 131 -4.75 -3.52 19.21
N GLY A 132 -3.67 -3.94 19.87
CA GLY A 132 -3.71 -4.54 21.21
C GLY A 132 -4.15 -3.58 22.32
N SER A 133 -4.03 -2.26 22.13
CA SER A 133 -4.48 -1.25 23.10
C SER A 133 -5.92 -0.78 22.87
N GLY A 134 -6.59 -1.27 21.82
CA GLY A 134 -7.93 -0.81 21.41
C GLY A 134 -7.91 0.51 20.63
N TYR A 135 -6.74 0.98 20.19
CA TYR A 135 -6.64 2.18 19.36
C TYR A 135 -7.29 1.98 17.98
N GLU A 136 -7.85 3.05 17.42
CA GLU A 136 -8.31 3.12 16.03
C GLU A 136 -7.65 4.28 15.29
N PRO A 137 -7.23 4.10 14.02
CA PRO A 137 -6.58 5.14 13.22
C PRO A 137 -7.61 6.15 12.66
N ASN A 138 -8.44 6.76 13.48
CA ASN A 138 -9.53 7.65 13.06
C ASN A 138 -9.28 9.14 13.37
N ASP A 139 -8.01 9.49 13.59
CA ASP A 139 -7.53 10.81 14.01
C ASP A 139 -6.70 11.54 12.94
N LEU A 140 -6.54 10.97 11.75
CA LEU A 140 -5.75 11.60 10.69
C LEU A 140 -6.48 12.80 10.07
N GLN A 141 -5.82 13.96 10.08
CA GLN A 141 -6.37 15.24 9.64
C GLN A 141 -5.42 16.00 8.71
N PHE A 142 -5.99 16.85 7.85
CA PHE A 142 -5.28 17.83 7.03
C PHE A 142 -5.94 19.20 7.20
N LYS A 143 -5.15 20.20 7.61
CA LYS A 143 -5.63 21.57 7.90
C LYS A 143 -6.84 21.61 8.86
N GLY A 144 -6.77 20.83 9.93
CA GLY A 144 -7.80 20.76 10.97
C GLY A 144 -9.10 20.06 10.55
N LYS A 145 -9.11 19.34 9.42
CA LYS A 145 -10.25 18.56 8.94
C LYS A 145 -9.84 17.12 8.70
N ASP A 146 -10.74 16.19 8.98
CA ASP A 146 -10.52 14.78 8.66
C ASP A 146 -10.21 14.60 7.16
N VAL A 147 -9.17 13.82 6.87
CA VAL A 147 -8.93 13.32 5.51
C VAL A 147 -10.04 12.37 5.11
N VAL A 148 -10.19 12.13 3.81
CA VAL A 148 -11.30 11.33 3.26
C VAL A 148 -11.37 9.93 3.87
N THR A 149 -10.23 9.28 4.08
CA THR A 149 -10.16 7.92 4.63
C THR A 149 -10.54 7.87 6.12
N THR A 150 -10.26 8.93 6.89
CA THR A 150 -10.76 9.10 8.26
C THR A 150 -12.29 9.26 8.29
N LYS A 151 -12.85 10.03 7.34
CA LYS A 151 -14.32 10.18 7.21
C LYS A 151 -14.98 8.84 6.92
N TRP A 152 -14.46 8.09 5.94
CA TRP A 152 -14.97 6.76 5.61
C TRP A 152 -14.89 5.81 6.80
N TRP A 153 -13.79 5.86 7.58
CA TRP A 153 -13.64 5.04 8.78
C TRP A 153 -14.76 5.32 9.79
N LYS A 154 -14.97 6.61 10.13
CA LYS A 154 -16.02 7.03 11.07
C LYS A 154 -17.42 6.70 10.56
N GLU A 155 -17.67 6.86 9.27
CA GLU A 155 -18.95 6.51 8.63
C GLU A 155 -19.25 5.01 8.74
N MET A 156 -18.29 4.14 8.41
CA MET A 156 -18.45 2.69 8.58
C MET A 156 -18.75 2.31 10.04
N ARG A 157 -18.02 2.91 10.99
CA ARG A 157 -18.27 2.71 12.43
C ARG A 157 -19.67 3.15 12.86
N SER A 158 -20.15 4.31 12.39
CA SER A 158 -21.52 4.77 12.69
C SER A 158 -22.62 3.85 12.17
N ARG A 159 -22.32 3.02 11.16
CA ARG A 159 -23.21 1.99 10.61
C ARG A 159 -23.06 0.63 11.29
N GLY A 160 -22.26 0.54 12.36
CA GLY A 160 -21.96 -0.72 13.05
C GLY A 160 -21.08 -1.68 12.23
N GLN A 161 -20.35 -1.18 11.23
CA GLN A 161 -19.46 -1.98 10.40
C GLN A 161 -18.01 -1.86 10.89
N ASP A 162 -17.27 -2.97 10.80
CA ASP A 162 -15.82 -2.96 10.98
C ASP A 162 -15.13 -2.40 9.74
N PRO A 163 -14.35 -1.30 9.85
CA PRO A 163 -13.62 -0.75 8.73
C PRO A 163 -12.58 -1.73 8.19
N ARG A 164 -12.67 -2.04 6.90
CA ARG A 164 -11.79 -3.01 6.21
C ARG A 164 -10.54 -2.36 5.59
N MET A 165 -10.15 -1.19 6.08
CA MET A 165 -9.15 -0.33 5.42
C MET A 165 -7.77 -0.44 6.07
N TRP A 166 -6.94 -1.37 5.60
CA TRP A 166 -5.52 -1.43 6.00
C TRP A 166 -4.77 -0.14 5.63
N THR A 167 -5.20 0.51 4.54
CA THR A 167 -4.63 1.78 4.07
C THR A 167 -4.79 2.89 5.10
N GLN A 168 -5.87 2.94 5.90
CA GLN A 168 -6.02 3.93 6.96
C GLN A 168 -5.00 3.72 8.09
N TRP A 169 -4.78 2.47 8.51
CA TRP A 169 -3.71 2.13 9.45
C TRP A 169 -2.35 2.57 8.92
N TYR A 170 -2.08 2.25 7.65
CA TYR A 170 -0.80 2.57 7.04
C TYR A 170 -0.60 4.08 6.84
N MET A 171 -1.63 4.82 6.43
CA MET A 171 -1.60 6.28 6.33
C MET A 171 -1.30 6.93 7.68
N ARG A 172 -1.91 6.44 8.76
CA ARG A 172 -1.67 6.98 10.10
C ARG A 172 -0.23 6.72 10.57
N PHE A 173 0.29 5.52 10.30
CA PHE A 173 1.69 5.17 10.54
C PHE A 173 2.64 6.06 9.72
N MET A 174 2.40 6.17 8.41
CA MET A 174 3.16 7.03 7.50
C MET A 174 3.18 8.49 7.96
N GLU A 175 2.10 8.96 8.58
CA GLU A 175 2.07 10.32 9.12
C GLU A 175 2.98 10.49 10.34
N ASN A 176 3.01 9.51 11.26
CA ASN A 176 3.93 9.55 12.41
C ASN A 176 5.40 9.50 11.97
N GLU A 177 5.70 8.75 10.92
CA GLU A 177 7.07 8.51 10.45
C GLU A 177 7.50 9.47 9.33
N GLY A 178 6.63 10.41 8.92
CA GLY A 178 6.95 11.35 7.83
C GLY A 178 7.12 10.68 6.45
N LEU A 179 6.48 9.54 6.21
CA LEU A 179 6.65 8.73 5.01
C LEU A 179 5.64 9.04 3.89
N PHE A 180 6.01 8.65 2.68
CA PHE A 180 5.22 8.78 1.44
C PHE A 180 5.31 7.52 0.58
N CYS A 181 4.32 7.31 -0.28
CA CYS A 181 4.37 6.30 -1.33
C CYS A 181 4.77 6.94 -2.67
N LEU A 182 5.63 6.28 -3.43
CA LEU A 182 5.98 6.68 -4.79
C LEU A 182 4.96 6.15 -5.79
N TYR A 183 4.56 6.99 -6.74
CA TYR A 183 3.61 6.66 -7.79
C TYR A 183 4.17 6.97 -9.18
N PRO A 184 3.77 6.21 -10.20
CA PRO A 184 3.98 6.60 -11.59
C PRO A 184 3.14 7.84 -11.93
N ASN A 185 3.65 8.71 -12.80
CA ASN A 185 2.89 9.80 -13.40
C ASN A 185 2.82 9.63 -14.92
N LEU A 186 2.13 8.57 -15.36
CA LEU A 186 2.04 8.30 -16.80
C LEU A 186 0.97 9.19 -17.45
N PRO A 187 1.20 9.61 -18.71
CA PRO A 187 0.20 10.30 -19.51
C PRO A 187 -1.10 9.51 -19.62
N ALA A 188 -2.20 10.23 -19.89
CA ALA A 188 -3.54 9.65 -20.11
C ALA A 188 -4.04 8.75 -18.96
N LYS A 189 -3.57 8.99 -17.73
CA LYS A 189 -3.93 8.21 -16.53
C LYS A 189 -3.58 6.71 -16.65
N HIS A 190 -2.60 6.37 -17.49
CA HIS A 190 -2.11 5.00 -17.54
C HIS A 190 -1.49 4.56 -16.21
N ALA A 191 -1.50 3.26 -15.98
CA ALA A 191 -0.95 2.63 -14.79
C ALA A 191 -0.19 1.34 -15.17
N PHE A 192 0.66 0.87 -14.27
CA PHE A 192 1.31 -0.44 -14.40
C PHE A 192 0.46 -1.56 -13.81
N ALA A 193 -0.54 -1.24 -13.00
CA ALA A 193 -1.52 -2.18 -12.47
C ALA A 193 -2.92 -1.57 -12.43
N ALA A 194 -3.93 -2.38 -12.74
CA ALA A 194 -5.35 -2.03 -12.67
C ALA A 194 -6.16 -3.23 -12.13
N SER A 195 -7.29 -2.95 -11.51
CA SER A 195 -8.29 -3.96 -11.12
C SER A 195 -9.46 -3.92 -12.09
N TRP A 196 -10.17 -5.03 -12.23
CA TRP A 196 -11.34 -5.19 -13.08
C TRP A 196 -12.66 -4.70 -12.47
N ASN A 197 -12.63 -4.14 -11.25
CA ASN A 197 -13.81 -3.66 -10.49
C ASN A 197 -14.26 -2.24 -10.82
#